data_AF-A0A7V2F2V4-F1
#
_entry.id   AF-A0A7V2F2V4-F1
#
_cell.length_a   1.000
_cell.length_b   1.000
_cell.length_c   1.000
_cell.angle_alpha   90.00
_cell.angle_beta   90.00
_cell.angle_gamma   90.00
#
_symmetry.space_group_name_H-M   'P 1'
#
loop_
_entity.id
_entity.type
_entity.pdbx_description
1 polymer ?
#
loop_
_entity_poly.entity_id
_entity_poly.type
_entity_poly.pdbx_seq_one_letter_code
_entity_poly.pdbx_strand_id
1 'polypeptide(L)'
;DIGDMLITAGPAKHRGRPALSYRIETAGKSLVYTGDTSRSEMLDMFASGADLLVSECSFPDDSPSEGHMTPAMVGEMAAVAGVREVLLVHMYPVFGETDPAAEVRRRFRGGVTTGRDGLVVEV
;
A
#
# COMPACT_ATOMS: atom_id res chain seq x y z
N ASP A 1 17.14 11.81 6.50
CA ASP A 1 16.37 12.66 7.43
C ASP A 1 15.96 13.95 6.74
N ILE A 2 14.70 14.35 6.93
CA ILE A 2 14.17 15.64 6.49
C ILE A 2 13.44 16.25 7.69
N GLY A 3 14.05 17.24 8.34
CA GLY A 3 13.52 17.77 9.60
C GLY A 3 13.51 16.70 10.70
N ASP A 4 12.37 16.52 11.34
CA ASP A 4 12.11 15.49 12.35
C ASP A 4 11.68 14.14 11.77
N MET A 5 11.62 14.01 10.44
CA MET A 5 11.22 12.80 9.75
C MET A 5 12.44 11.94 9.39
N LEU A 6 12.41 10.68 9.85
CA LEU A 6 13.26 9.62 9.32
C LEU A 6 12.59 9.05 8.06
N ILE A 7 13.29 9.10 6.93
CA ILE A 7 12.82 8.54 5.66
C ILE A 7 13.76 7.42 5.26
N THR A 8 13.23 6.20 5.18
CA THR A 8 13.97 5.03 4.69
C THR A 8 13.39 4.57 3.37
N ALA A 9 14.26 4.17 2.45
CA ALA A 9 13.87 3.57 1.18
C ALA A 9 14.00 2.04 1.28
N GLY A 10 12.99 1.34 0.77
CA GLY A 10 12.90 -0.11 0.75
C GLY A 10 12.73 -0.66 -0.68
N PRO A 11 12.88 -1.98 -0.86
CA PRO A 11 12.80 -2.61 -2.15
C PRO A 11 11.37 -2.62 -2.71
N ALA A 12 11.21 -2.20 -3.96
CA ALA A 12 10.00 -2.39 -4.77
C ALA A 12 10.30 -3.26 -6.00
N LYS A 13 9.29 -3.99 -6.48
CA LYS A 13 9.37 -4.90 -7.63
C LYS A 13 8.47 -4.42 -8.75
N HIS A 14 9.03 -3.70 -9.72
CA HIS A 14 8.26 -3.14 -10.83
C HIS A 14 8.84 -3.51 -12.20
N ARG A 15 8.56 -4.74 -12.66
CA ARG A 15 8.95 -5.27 -13.99
C ARG A 15 10.45 -5.10 -14.30
N GLY A 16 11.31 -5.36 -13.32
CA GLY A 16 12.76 -5.22 -13.45
C GLY A 16 13.27 -3.78 -13.60
N ARG A 17 12.40 -2.77 -13.46
CA ARG A 17 12.81 -1.35 -13.43
C ARG A 17 13.18 -0.95 -12.00
N PRO A 18 14.09 0.02 -11.83
CA PRO A 18 14.33 0.64 -10.53
C PRO A 18 13.04 1.25 -9.98
N ALA A 19 12.65 0.81 -8.80
CA ALA A 19 11.52 1.32 -8.04
C ALA A 19 11.88 1.24 -6.55
N LEU A 20 11.28 2.13 -5.75
CA LEU A 20 11.48 2.18 -4.31
C LEU A 20 10.14 2.34 -3.61
N SER A 21 10.03 1.70 -2.46
CA SER A 21 9.02 2.03 -1.45
C SER A 21 9.65 2.93 -0.40
N TYR A 22 8.84 3.72 0.30
CA TYR A 22 9.32 4.63 1.34
C TYR A 22 8.61 4.38 2.65
N ARG A 23 9.35 4.40 3.74
CA ARG A 23 8.81 4.43 5.10
C ARG A 23 9.22 5.74 5.74
N ILE A 24 8.23 6.46 6.26
CA ILE A 24 8.39 7.76 6.91
C ILE A 24 7.99 7.60 8.37
N GLU A 25 8.88 7.99 9.28
CA GLU A 25 8.66 7.89 10.72
C GLU A 25 8.90 9.26 11.35
N THR A 26 7.93 9.74 12.14
CA THR A 26 8.02 11.00 12.88
C THR A 26 7.03 10.98 14.06
N ALA A 27 7.36 11.68 15.16
CA ALA A 27 6.47 11.84 16.33
C ALA A 27 5.84 10.53 16.86
N GLY A 28 6.54 9.40 16.75
CA GLY A 28 6.03 8.07 17.15
C GLY A 28 4.99 7.46 16.20
N LYS A 29 4.83 8.04 15.01
CA LYS A 29 3.96 7.60 13.93
C LYS A 29 4.76 7.11 12.74
N SER A 30 4.15 6.24 11.94
CA SER A 30 4.79 5.62 10.79
C SER A 30 3.84 5.48 9.60
N LEU A 31 4.34 5.84 8.42
CA LEU A 31 3.66 5.67 7.14
C LEU A 31 4.56 4.89 6.19
N VAL A 32 3.97 3.98 5.42
CA VAL A 32 4.64 3.30 4.31
C VAL A 32 3.93 3.62 3.01
N TYR A 33 4.68 4.16 2.04
CA TYR A 33 4.22 4.41 0.67
C TYR A 33 4.86 3.36 -0.25
N THR A 34 4.04 2.54 -0.90
CA THR A 34 4.56 1.41 -1.68
C THR A 34 5.25 1.84 -2.98
N GLY A 35 4.83 2.97 -3.56
CA GLY A 35 5.05 3.22 -4.98
C GLY A 35 4.38 2.13 -5.83
N ASP A 36 4.84 1.98 -7.08
CA ASP A 36 4.40 0.93 -7.97
C ASP A 36 5.23 -0.33 -7.74
N THR A 37 4.58 -1.44 -7.41
CA THR A 37 5.25 -2.68 -7.04
C THR A 37 4.29 -3.87 -7.04
N SER A 38 4.81 -5.05 -7.36
CA SER A 38 4.21 -6.30 -6.90
C SER A 38 4.41 -6.52 -5.40
N ARG A 39 3.50 -7.26 -4.77
CA ARG A 39 3.68 -7.72 -3.39
C ARG A 39 4.96 -8.56 -3.27
N SER A 40 5.66 -8.43 -2.15
CA SER A 40 6.77 -9.32 -1.80
C SER A 40 6.95 -9.41 -0.30
N GLU A 41 7.51 -10.51 0.20
CA GLU A 41 7.81 -10.68 1.63
C GLU A 41 8.70 -9.56 2.18
N MET A 42 9.65 -9.06 1.38
CA MET A 42 10.48 -7.92 1.77
C MET A 42 9.66 -6.65 1.98
N LEU A 43 8.65 -6.42 1.13
CA LEU A 43 7.76 -5.28 1.27
C LEU A 43 6.80 -5.47 2.46
N ASP A 44 6.31 -6.69 2.69
CA ASP A 44 5.50 -7.03 3.88
C ASP A 44 6.28 -6.72 5.17
N MET A 45 7.56 -7.15 5.25
CA MET A 45 8.44 -6.86 6.39
C MET A 45 8.74 -5.36 6.52
N PHE A 46 8.98 -4.68 5.41
CA PHE A 46 9.25 -3.23 5.40
C PHE A 46 8.03 -2.43 5.92
N ALA A 47 6.83 -2.91 5.60
CA ALA A 47 5.57 -2.32 6.05
C ALA A 47 5.17 -2.68 7.50
N SER A 48 5.94 -3.56 8.16
CA SER A 48 5.55 -4.13 9.45
C SER A 48 5.24 -3.06 10.50
N GLY A 49 4.07 -3.20 11.12
CA GLY A 49 3.58 -2.34 12.20
C GLY A 49 3.31 -0.88 11.84
N ALA A 50 3.27 -0.53 10.54
CA ALA A 50 3.02 0.85 10.14
C ALA A 50 1.61 1.32 10.56
N ASP A 51 1.49 2.59 10.97
CA ASP A 51 0.18 3.16 11.30
C ASP A 51 -0.67 3.36 10.03
N LEU A 52 -0.04 3.80 8.93
CA LEU A 52 -0.70 3.91 7.63
C LEU A 52 0.11 3.24 6.52
N LEU A 53 -0.53 2.34 5.78
CA LEU A 53 -0.03 1.80 4.52
C LEU A 53 -0.73 2.50 3.35
N VAL A 54 0.00 3.36 2.63
CA VAL A 54 -0.44 3.93 1.36
C VAL A 54 -0.01 2.99 0.24
N SER A 55 -0.95 2.17 -0.24
CA SER A 55 -0.68 1.06 -1.15
C SER A 55 -1.22 1.32 -2.54
N GLU A 56 -0.42 1.03 -3.55
CA GLU A 56 -0.96 0.82 -4.90
C GLU A 56 -1.97 -0.34 -4.91
N CYS A 57 -2.96 -0.23 -5.78
CA CYS A 57 -4.01 -1.24 -5.98
C CYS A 57 -4.53 -1.13 -7.42
N SER A 58 -3.66 -1.46 -8.37
CA SER A 58 -3.81 -1.03 -9.77
C SER A 58 -4.81 -1.86 -10.59
N PHE A 59 -4.95 -3.16 -10.30
CA PHE A 59 -5.74 -4.10 -11.11
C PHE A 59 -6.66 -4.97 -10.25
N PRO A 60 -7.82 -5.41 -10.76
CA PRO A 60 -8.69 -6.35 -10.06
C PRO A 60 -8.05 -7.74 -9.92
N ASP A 61 -8.57 -8.53 -8.98
CA ASP A 61 -8.03 -9.87 -8.66
C ASP A 61 -8.11 -10.86 -9.84
N ASP A 62 -9.06 -10.67 -10.76
CA ASP A 62 -9.26 -11.51 -11.94
C ASP A 62 -8.37 -11.12 -13.14
N SER A 63 -7.71 -9.97 -13.08
CA SER A 63 -6.84 -9.46 -14.13
C SER A 63 -5.51 -8.92 -13.57
N PRO A 64 -4.73 -9.74 -12.85
CA PRO A 64 -3.49 -9.28 -12.24
C PRO A 64 -2.46 -8.86 -13.30
N SER A 65 -1.62 -7.87 -12.94
CA SER A 65 -0.54 -7.38 -13.79
C SER A 65 0.80 -7.44 -13.06
N GLU A 66 1.83 -7.95 -13.72
CA GLU A 66 3.19 -7.96 -13.17
C GLU A 66 3.63 -6.53 -12.81
N GLY A 67 4.30 -6.37 -11.67
CA GLY A 67 4.75 -5.08 -11.18
C GLY A 67 3.69 -4.26 -10.45
N HIS A 68 2.50 -4.81 -10.23
CA HIS A 68 1.39 -4.18 -9.52
C HIS A 68 0.71 -5.12 -8.52
N MET A 69 -0.15 -4.56 -7.67
CA MET A 69 -0.96 -5.28 -6.68
C MET A 69 -2.45 -5.25 -7.01
N THR A 70 -3.12 -6.35 -6.67
CA THR A 70 -4.58 -6.46 -6.66
C THR A 70 -5.14 -6.25 -5.25
N PRO A 71 -6.45 -6.00 -5.08
CA PRO A 71 -7.07 -5.89 -3.75
C PRO A 71 -6.76 -7.06 -2.81
N ALA A 72 -6.79 -8.30 -3.29
CA ALA A 72 -6.41 -9.46 -2.49
C ALA A 72 -4.98 -9.37 -1.97
N MET A 73 -4.04 -8.98 -2.84
CA MET A 73 -2.63 -8.84 -2.47
C MET A 73 -2.43 -7.74 -1.43
N VAL A 74 -3.11 -6.60 -1.57
CA VAL A 74 -3.06 -5.50 -0.59
C VAL A 74 -3.62 -5.96 0.76
N GLY A 75 -4.76 -6.64 0.77
CA GLY A 75 -5.36 -7.17 1.99
C GLY A 75 -4.49 -8.19 2.70
N GLU A 76 -3.83 -9.09 1.96
CA GLU A 76 -2.86 -10.04 2.49
C GLU A 76 -1.62 -9.34 3.08
N MET A 77 -1.03 -8.41 2.32
CA MET A 77 0.12 -7.64 2.78
C MET A 77 -0.21 -6.89 4.07
N ALA A 78 -1.34 -6.17 4.10
CA ALA A 78 -1.76 -5.41 5.28
C ALA A 78 -1.98 -6.29 6.51
N ALA A 79 -2.58 -7.48 6.32
CA ALA A 79 -2.78 -8.44 7.40
C ALA A 79 -1.46 -9.04 7.91
N VAL A 80 -0.55 -9.41 7.01
CA VAL A 80 0.77 -9.97 7.35
C VAL A 80 1.67 -8.94 8.02
N ALA A 81 1.70 -7.71 7.50
CA ALA A 81 2.48 -6.62 8.05
C ALA A 81 1.89 -6.08 9.38
N GLY A 82 0.62 -6.38 9.68
CA GLY A 82 -0.03 -5.91 10.90
C GLY A 82 -0.15 -4.39 10.96
N VAL A 83 -0.41 -3.74 9.81
CA VAL A 83 -0.63 -2.29 9.74
C VAL A 83 -1.98 -1.92 10.34
N ARG A 84 -2.15 -0.66 10.79
CA ARG A 84 -3.44 -0.23 11.37
C ARG A 84 -4.46 0.15 10.30
N GLU A 85 -4.02 0.92 9.32
CA GLU A 85 -4.88 1.42 8.25
C GLU A 85 -4.22 1.27 6.86
N VAL A 86 -5.07 1.16 5.84
CA VAL A 86 -4.70 1.11 4.43
C VAL A 86 -5.39 2.25 3.69
N LEU A 87 -4.61 3.03 2.96
CA LEU A 87 -5.09 3.98 1.96
C LEU A 87 -4.76 3.44 0.57
N LEU A 88 -5.80 3.12 -0.21
CA LEU A 88 -5.64 2.62 -1.57
C LEU A 88 -5.41 3.76 -2.55
N VAL A 89 -4.38 3.65 -3.38
CA VAL A 89 -4.05 4.61 -4.43
C VAL A 89 -3.76 3.88 -5.75
N HIS A 90 -3.57 4.64 -6.83
CA HIS A 90 -3.09 4.13 -8.12
C HIS A 90 -4.03 3.10 -8.80
N MET A 91 -5.34 3.31 -8.71
CA MET A 91 -6.35 2.41 -9.31
C MET A 91 -6.62 2.77 -10.77
N TYR A 92 -6.60 1.79 -11.68
CA TYR A 92 -6.94 2.01 -13.09
C TYR A 92 -8.45 1.88 -13.37
N PRO A 93 -8.97 2.47 -14.46
CA PRO A 93 -10.39 2.36 -14.83
C PRO A 93 -10.91 0.93 -15.04
N VAL A 94 -10.02 -0.06 -15.17
CA VAL A 94 -10.36 -1.48 -15.33
C VAL A 94 -11.18 -2.05 -14.16
N PHE A 95 -11.18 -1.41 -12.98
CA PHE A 95 -12.06 -1.80 -11.89
C PHE A 95 -13.56 -1.68 -12.22
N GLY A 96 -13.94 -0.77 -13.14
CA GLY A 96 -15.34 -0.51 -13.45
C GLY A 96 -16.15 -0.16 -12.20
N GLU A 97 -17.14 -0.99 -11.87
CA GLU A 97 -18.01 -0.84 -10.69
C GLU A 97 -17.47 -1.58 -9.44
N THR A 98 -16.35 -2.29 -9.55
CA THR A 98 -15.77 -3.06 -8.45
C THR A 98 -15.23 -2.12 -7.38
N ASP A 99 -15.62 -2.33 -6.12
CA ASP A 99 -15.06 -1.62 -4.97
C ASP A 99 -13.78 -2.34 -4.47
N PRO A 100 -12.58 -1.83 -4.76
CA PRO A 100 -11.34 -2.47 -4.30
C PRO A 100 -11.23 -2.49 -2.77
N ALA A 101 -11.80 -1.51 -2.07
CA ALA A 101 -11.74 -1.47 -0.61
C ALA A 101 -12.60 -2.58 0.02
N ALA A 102 -13.73 -2.93 -0.60
CA ALA A 102 -14.52 -4.08 -0.17
C ALA A 102 -13.71 -5.39 -0.29
N GLU A 103 -12.98 -5.59 -1.38
CA GLU A 103 -12.16 -6.79 -1.58
C GLU A 103 -10.96 -6.86 -0.61
N VAL A 104 -10.30 -5.74 -0.34
CA VAL A 104 -9.23 -5.66 0.68
C VAL A 104 -9.77 -6.07 2.06
N ARG A 105 -10.95 -5.59 2.45
CA ARG A 105 -11.59 -5.90 3.75
C ARG A 105 -11.92 -7.38 3.94
N ARG A 106 -11.96 -8.18 2.88
CA ARG A 106 -12.14 -9.63 3.01
C ARG A 106 -10.94 -10.34 3.65
N ARG A 107 -9.76 -9.71 3.62
CA ARG A 107 -8.49 -10.27 4.12
C ARG A 107 -7.85 -9.44 5.23
N PHE A 108 -8.19 -8.15 5.31
CA PHE A 108 -7.67 -7.23 6.31
C PHE A 108 -8.78 -6.66 7.19
N ARG A 109 -8.53 -6.58 8.51
CA ARG A 109 -9.54 -6.13 9.50
C ARG A 109 -9.36 -4.69 9.99
N GLY A 110 -8.28 -4.01 9.61
CA GLY A 110 -8.07 -2.60 9.96
C GLY A 110 -8.86 -1.64 9.08
N GLY A 111 -8.59 -0.35 9.23
CA GLY A 111 -9.23 0.70 8.43
C GLY A 111 -8.81 0.61 6.96
N VAL A 112 -9.76 0.73 6.03
CA VAL A 112 -9.47 0.77 4.59
C VAL A 112 -10.18 1.98 4.00
N THR A 113 -9.43 2.84 3.33
CA THR A 113 -9.93 4.05 2.67
C THR A 113 -9.49 4.05 1.21
N THR A 114 -10.42 4.33 0.30
CA THR A 114 -10.09 4.56 -1.11
C THR A 114 -9.64 6.00 -1.30
N GLY A 115 -8.44 6.18 -1.82
CA GLY A 115 -7.88 7.50 -2.12
C GLY A 115 -8.63 8.21 -3.23
N ARG A 116 -8.66 9.53 -3.16
CA ARG A 116 -9.19 10.43 -4.20
C ARG A 116 -8.41 11.74 -4.16
N ASP A 117 -8.41 12.45 -5.27
CA ASP A 117 -7.77 13.76 -5.35
C ASP A 117 -8.31 14.70 -4.27
N GLY A 118 -7.40 15.39 -3.59
CA GLY A 118 -7.71 16.30 -2.50
C GLY A 118 -8.11 15.64 -1.17
N LEU A 119 -8.08 14.30 -1.07
CA LEU A 119 -8.24 13.62 0.21
C LEU A 119 -7.07 13.97 1.15
N VAL A 120 -7.40 14.36 2.38
CA VAL A 120 -6.45 14.56 3.47
C VAL A 120 -6.70 13.49 4.52
N VAL A 121 -5.62 12.87 4.99
CA VAL A 121 -5.63 11.87 6.06
C VAL A 121 -4.66 12.30 7.16
N GLU A 122 -4.96 11.93 8.40
CA GLU A 122 -4.08 12.12 9.56
C GLU A 122 -3.56 10.75 10.00
N VAL A 123 -2.29 10.70 10.43
CA VAL A 123 -1.60 9.45 10.85
C VAL A 123 -1.23 9.52 12.32
#